data_AF-A0A1I3EV68-F1
#
_entry.id   AF-A0A1I3EV68-F1
#
_cell.length_a   1.000
_cell.length_b   1.000
_cell.length_c   1.000
_cell.angle_alpha   90.00
_cell.angle_beta   90.00
_cell.angle_gamma   90.00
#
_symmetry.space_group_name_H-M   'P 1'
#
loop_
_entity.id
_entity.type
_entity.pdbx_description
1 polymer ?
#
loop_
_entity_poly.entity_id
_entity_poly.type
_entity_poly.pdbx_seq_one_letter_code
_entity_poly.pdbx_strand_id
1 'polypeptide(L)'
;MITEKFKVLNSSISLSAIHQRMVVYALNETEELTHVDAVSRGKACKCRCLSCGESLIARQGELKSHSFAHESGTECLYAVETMLQWLAKELISAHGYFVTPELVIYESIPGPVQWIENQKILPSKKVNIDSVQLEKRSHHTRPDLVLRTGGRELLLEISVTKKTEAKRLASFEKRQLSAIEIDLSKNRLDTVADFEKILFTDSEYKCWLFNAKEAAIRNNLQTKNLEQLSLQKGEYEQKRVEKEKFDATRNRQQSEAATQSNADKHAYVSKMLAVILSERPGLIVEQNSKRVYFRMKDGALWLLYGLRDSLYIVAQNGNEKGIRVLHEIGINYDAENLCYLALQSQYSVIMQQLRRFTKGA
;
A
#
# COMPACT_ATOMS: atom_id res chain seq x y z
N MET A 1 23.65 42.99 -22.64
CA MET A 1 23.90 42.87 -24.09
C MET A 1 24.13 41.41 -24.39
N ILE A 2 23.27 40.79 -25.19
CA ILE A 2 23.50 39.46 -25.74
C ILE A 2 24.70 39.60 -26.68
N THR A 3 25.84 39.00 -26.37
CA THR A 3 26.91 38.91 -27.36
C THR A 3 26.43 37.95 -28.45
N GLU A 4 26.37 38.42 -29.70
CA GLU A 4 26.13 37.55 -30.87
C GLU A 4 27.07 36.33 -30.93
N LYS A 5 28.17 36.36 -30.16
CA LYS A 5 29.14 35.28 -29.97
C LYS A 5 28.55 33.94 -29.49
N PHE A 6 27.40 33.92 -28.80
CA PHE A 6 26.80 32.67 -28.29
C PHE A 6 25.71 32.07 -29.18
N LYS A 7 25.41 32.65 -30.35
CA LYS A 7 24.62 31.97 -31.40
C LYS A 7 25.30 30.70 -31.93
N VAL A 8 26.53 30.43 -31.50
CA VAL A 8 27.26 29.19 -31.79
C VAL A 8 27.78 28.56 -30.49
N LEU A 9 26.93 28.37 -29.48
CA LEU A 9 27.06 27.16 -28.68
C LEU A 9 26.70 26.01 -29.61
N ASN A 10 27.69 25.53 -30.36
CA ASN A 10 27.50 24.40 -31.24
C ASN A 10 27.09 23.24 -30.35
N SER A 11 25.84 22.81 -30.45
CA SER A 11 25.26 21.77 -29.62
C SER A 11 26.06 20.45 -29.74
N SER A 12 26.86 20.30 -30.80
CA SER A 12 27.81 19.21 -31.00
C SER A 12 29.15 19.33 -30.25
N ILE A 13 29.38 20.39 -29.46
CA ILE A 13 30.59 20.49 -28.62
C ILE A 13 30.62 19.34 -27.62
N SER A 14 31.72 18.61 -27.64
CA SER A 14 31.96 17.45 -26.78
C SER A 14 32.16 17.87 -25.32
N LEU A 15 31.41 17.23 -24.43
CA LEU A 15 31.58 17.25 -22.98
C LEU A 15 32.10 15.90 -22.44
N SER A 16 32.30 14.89 -23.29
CA SER A 16 32.77 13.55 -22.90
C SER A 16 34.04 13.52 -22.03
N ALA A 17 34.91 14.51 -22.16
CA ALA A 17 36.11 14.68 -21.33
C ALA A 17 35.79 14.83 -19.82
N ILE A 18 34.58 15.28 -19.48
CA ILE A 18 34.09 15.42 -18.10
C ILE A 18 34.06 14.07 -17.36
N HIS A 19 33.86 12.95 -18.06
CA HIS A 19 33.87 11.61 -17.45
C HIS A 19 35.21 11.26 -16.80
N GLN A 20 36.29 11.85 -17.32
CA GLN A 20 37.64 11.72 -16.78
C GLN A 20 38.01 12.92 -15.89
N ARG A 21 37.00 13.68 -15.42
CA ARG A 21 37.12 14.92 -14.64
C ARG A 21 37.98 15.99 -15.31
N MET A 22 38.03 15.99 -16.64
CA MET A 22 38.77 17.00 -17.38
C MET A 22 37.90 18.24 -17.64
N VAL A 23 38.53 19.40 -17.59
CA VAL A 23 37.90 20.71 -17.80
C VAL A 23 38.01 21.06 -19.27
N VAL A 24 36.91 21.46 -19.91
CA VAL A 24 36.88 21.81 -21.35
C VAL A 24 36.42 23.24 -21.63
N TYR A 25 35.90 23.95 -20.63
CA TYR A 25 35.63 25.38 -20.68
C TYR A 25 36.44 26.15 -19.63
N ALA A 26 36.81 27.37 -19.97
CA ALA A 26 37.58 28.28 -19.12
C ALA A 26 37.16 29.74 -19.36
N LEU A 27 37.65 30.67 -18.53
CA LEU A 27 37.57 32.11 -18.83
C LEU A 27 38.75 32.51 -19.69
N ASN A 28 38.51 33.19 -20.79
CA ASN A 28 39.56 33.83 -21.59
C ASN A 28 40.03 35.16 -20.95
N GLU A 29 40.95 35.87 -21.63
CA GLU A 29 41.46 37.18 -21.17
C GLU A 29 40.37 38.23 -21.01
N THR A 30 39.28 38.13 -21.77
CA THR A 30 38.13 39.06 -21.74
C THR A 30 37.03 38.62 -20.76
N GLU A 31 37.32 37.65 -19.88
CA GLU A 31 36.38 37.07 -18.92
C GLU A 31 35.14 36.42 -19.56
N GLU A 32 35.26 35.95 -20.80
CA GLU A 32 34.23 35.20 -21.50
C GLU A 32 34.47 33.69 -21.35
N LEU A 33 33.38 32.93 -21.22
CA LEU A 33 33.41 31.47 -21.21
C LEU A 33 33.78 30.94 -22.60
N THR A 34 34.90 30.21 -22.72
CA THR A 34 35.39 29.67 -24.00
C THR A 34 35.69 28.19 -23.92
N HIS A 35 35.43 27.46 -25.01
CA HIS A 35 35.80 26.05 -25.14
C HIS A 35 37.28 25.89 -25.47
N VAL A 36 37.88 24.77 -25.07
CA VAL A 36 39.29 24.46 -25.34
C VAL A 36 39.60 24.45 -26.84
N ASP A 37 38.66 24.07 -27.70
CA ASP A 37 38.89 24.05 -29.16
C ASP A 37 38.89 25.44 -29.81
N ALA A 38 38.36 26.45 -29.11
CA ALA A 38 38.25 27.81 -29.62
C ALA A 38 39.44 28.70 -29.24
N VAL A 39 40.47 28.15 -28.56
CA VAL A 39 41.62 28.92 -28.05
C VAL A 39 42.93 28.43 -28.64
N SER A 40 43.96 29.27 -28.57
CA SER A 40 45.33 28.92 -28.97
C SER A 40 45.91 27.84 -28.06
N ARG A 41 46.67 26.90 -28.63
CA ARG A 41 47.30 25.80 -27.89
C ARG A 41 48.25 26.30 -26.79
N GLY A 42 48.31 25.55 -25.68
CA GLY A 42 49.28 25.76 -24.61
C GLY A 42 48.99 27.00 -23.76
N LYS A 43 50.06 27.65 -23.27
CA LYS A 43 49.97 28.86 -22.43
C LYS A 43 49.50 30.10 -23.20
N ALA A 44 49.58 30.07 -24.53
CA ALA A 44 49.11 31.16 -25.39
C ALA A 44 47.60 31.36 -25.33
N CYS A 45 46.81 30.39 -24.80
CA CYS A 45 45.37 30.58 -24.56
C CYS A 45 45.07 31.66 -23.52
N LYS A 46 46.01 31.88 -22.57
CA LYS A 46 45.87 32.80 -21.43
C LYS A 46 44.53 32.67 -20.69
N CYS A 47 44.02 31.44 -20.64
CA CYS A 47 42.76 31.12 -19.98
C CYS A 47 42.96 30.93 -18.48
N ARG A 48 41.90 31.14 -17.70
CA ARG A 48 41.86 30.96 -16.25
C ARG A 48 40.78 29.97 -15.84
N CYS A 49 41.04 29.22 -14.76
CA CYS A 49 40.11 28.27 -14.18
C CYS A 49 38.89 28.99 -13.60
N LEU A 50 37.68 28.50 -13.94
CA LEU A 50 36.40 29.03 -13.45
C LEU A 50 36.22 28.90 -11.93
N SER A 51 36.95 27.95 -11.31
CA SER A 51 36.87 27.66 -9.88
C SER A 51 37.93 28.41 -9.07
N CYS A 52 39.23 28.16 -9.33
CA CYS A 52 40.31 28.74 -8.53
C CYS A 52 40.93 30.02 -9.12
N GLY A 53 40.60 30.37 -10.38
CA GLY A 53 41.17 31.54 -11.05
C GLY A 53 42.61 31.39 -11.55
N GLU A 54 43.26 30.25 -11.30
CA GLU A 54 44.63 29.97 -11.76
C GLU A 54 44.71 29.91 -13.29
N SER A 55 45.87 30.31 -13.83
CA SER A 55 46.22 30.15 -15.24
C SER A 55 46.15 28.69 -15.71
N LEU A 56 45.65 28.50 -16.92
CA LEU A 56 45.47 27.21 -17.56
C LEU A 56 46.36 27.05 -18.80
N ILE A 57 46.66 25.80 -19.12
CA ILE A 57 47.32 25.36 -20.34
C ILE A 57 46.29 24.62 -21.19
N ALA A 58 46.03 25.09 -22.41
CA ALA A 58 45.17 24.39 -23.37
C ALA A 58 45.90 23.16 -23.94
N ARG A 59 45.45 21.96 -23.58
CA ARG A 59 45.95 20.68 -24.07
C ARG A 59 45.08 20.23 -25.24
N GLN A 60 45.55 20.49 -26.45
CA GLN A 60 44.93 20.06 -27.70
C GLN A 60 45.87 19.08 -28.40
N GLY A 61 45.41 17.92 -28.81
CA GLY A 61 46.22 16.88 -29.43
C GLY A 61 45.38 15.73 -29.95
N GLU A 62 45.92 14.98 -30.91
CA GLU A 62 45.16 13.98 -31.68
C GLU A 62 44.84 12.70 -30.90
N LEU A 63 45.62 12.38 -29.85
CA LEU A 63 45.52 11.12 -29.11
C LEU A 63 44.68 11.19 -27.83
N LYS A 64 44.64 12.36 -27.18
CA LYS A 64 43.93 12.56 -25.90
C LYS A 64 42.86 13.61 -26.07
N SER A 65 41.73 13.46 -25.39
CA SER A 65 40.65 14.46 -25.41
C SER A 65 41.18 15.83 -25.03
N HIS A 66 40.75 16.83 -25.78
CA HIS A 66 41.16 18.20 -25.54
C HIS A 66 40.65 18.67 -24.17
N SER A 67 41.51 19.36 -23.42
CA SER A 67 41.20 19.80 -22.07
C SER A 67 42.10 20.96 -21.63
N PHE A 68 41.70 21.62 -20.55
CA PHE A 68 42.52 22.56 -19.82
C PHE A 68 43.17 21.89 -18.62
N ALA A 69 44.41 22.29 -18.33
CA ALA A 69 45.11 21.89 -17.13
C ALA A 69 45.72 23.08 -16.41
N HIS A 70 45.73 23.03 -15.08
CA HIS A 70 46.37 24.04 -14.24
C HIS A 70 47.87 24.10 -14.52
N GLU A 71 48.40 25.31 -14.66
CA GLU A 71 49.81 25.54 -14.95
C GLU A 71 50.73 25.00 -13.85
N SER A 72 50.29 25.06 -12.59
CA SER A 72 50.99 24.47 -11.44
C SER A 72 51.03 22.93 -11.46
N GLY A 73 50.18 22.28 -12.26
CA GLY A 73 49.95 20.84 -12.21
C GLY A 73 48.99 20.41 -11.09
N THR A 74 48.44 21.35 -10.31
CA THR A 74 47.49 21.06 -9.23
C THR A 74 46.14 20.59 -9.79
N GLU A 75 45.52 19.59 -9.14
CA GLU A 75 44.16 19.20 -9.45
C GLU A 75 43.15 20.07 -8.70
N CYS A 76 42.29 20.78 -9.43
CA CYS A 76 41.19 21.53 -8.85
C CYS A 76 39.93 20.66 -8.75
N LEU A 77 39.65 20.16 -7.55
CA LEU A 77 38.54 19.24 -7.25
C LEU A 77 37.16 19.75 -7.71
N TYR A 78 36.96 21.07 -7.75
CA TYR A 78 35.68 21.70 -8.05
C TYR A 78 35.58 22.29 -9.47
N ALA A 79 36.61 22.13 -10.30
CA ALA A 79 36.66 22.80 -11.60
C ALA A 79 35.55 22.35 -12.55
N VAL A 80 35.29 21.04 -12.65
CA VAL A 80 34.22 20.48 -13.49
C VAL A 80 32.83 20.93 -13.03
N GLU A 81 32.57 20.84 -11.73
CA GLU A 81 31.29 21.23 -11.12
C GLU A 81 31.01 22.71 -11.39
N THR A 82 31.99 23.57 -11.12
CA THR A 82 31.90 25.02 -11.39
C THR A 82 31.75 25.30 -12.88
N MET A 83 32.47 24.58 -13.74
CA MET A 83 32.35 24.72 -15.20
C MET A 83 30.92 24.44 -15.69
N LEU A 84 30.28 23.39 -15.20
CA LEU A 84 28.90 23.06 -15.55
C LEU A 84 27.89 24.10 -15.03
N GLN A 85 28.13 24.69 -13.86
CA GLN A 85 27.33 25.79 -13.33
C GLN A 85 27.42 27.03 -14.23
N TRP A 86 28.61 27.39 -14.69
CA TRP A 86 28.81 28.47 -15.66
C TRP A 86 28.13 28.17 -16.99
N LEU A 87 28.30 26.96 -17.52
CA LEU A 87 27.66 26.55 -18.77
C LEU A 87 26.13 26.60 -18.66
N ALA A 88 25.55 26.12 -17.56
CA ALA A 88 24.12 26.21 -17.31
C ALA A 88 23.63 27.67 -17.25
N LYS A 89 24.39 28.54 -16.57
CA LYS A 89 24.08 29.97 -16.52
C LYS A 89 23.99 30.59 -17.91
N GLU A 90 24.99 30.35 -18.75
CA GLU A 90 25.02 30.91 -20.11
C GLU A 90 23.90 30.32 -20.98
N LEU A 91 23.68 29.00 -20.93
CA LEU A 91 22.61 28.33 -21.69
C LEU A 91 21.21 28.83 -21.31
N ILE A 92 20.89 28.91 -20.02
CA ILE A 92 19.59 29.39 -19.54
C ILE A 92 19.42 30.88 -19.88
N SER A 93 20.48 31.68 -19.72
CA SER A 93 20.44 33.12 -20.07
C SER A 93 20.22 33.33 -21.56
N ALA A 94 20.83 32.51 -22.43
CA ALA A 94 20.68 32.57 -23.87
C ALA A 94 19.27 32.16 -24.33
N HIS A 95 18.70 31.10 -23.73
CA HIS A 95 17.36 30.62 -24.07
C HIS A 95 16.24 31.45 -23.45
N GLY A 96 16.49 32.09 -22.30
CA GLY A 96 15.51 32.90 -21.57
C GLY A 96 14.41 32.08 -20.87
N TYR A 97 14.58 30.76 -20.75
CA TYR A 97 13.64 29.91 -20.04
C TYR A 97 14.32 28.69 -19.42
N PHE A 98 13.61 28.01 -18.51
CA PHE A 98 14.00 26.73 -17.93
C PHE A 98 12.75 25.84 -17.80
N VAL A 99 12.90 24.51 -17.90
CA VAL A 99 11.77 23.58 -17.67
C VAL A 99 11.91 22.95 -16.29
N THR A 100 10.93 23.11 -15.43
CA THR A 100 10.91 22.46 -14.11
C THR A 100 10.54 20.98 -14.23
N PRO A 101 11.01 20.08 -13.36
CA PRO A 101 10.52 18.70 -13.34
C PRO A 101 9.07 18.63 -12.85
N GLU A 102 8.40 17.54 -13.16
CA GLU A 102 7.12 17.20 -12.53
C GLU A 102 7.28 17.03 -11.00
N LEU A 103 6.24 17.40 -10.24
CA LEU A 103 6.14 17.10 -8.80
C LEU A 103 4.90 16.25 -8.55
N VAL A 104 5.09 15.06 -8.01
CA VAL A 104 4.01 14.16 -7.57
C VAL A 104 3.98 14.16 -6.04
N ILE A 105 2.85 14.53 -5.46
CA ILE A 105 2.62 14.49 -4.01
C ILE A 105 1.53 13.47 -3.76
N TYR A 106 1.86 12.45 -2.97
CA TYR A 106 0.97 11.34 -2.64
C TYR A 106 0.80 11.27 -1.12
N GLU A 107 -0.44 11.11 -0.67
CA GLU A 107 -0.77 10.91 0.74
C GLU A 107 -1.74 9.75 0.87
N SER A 108 -1.49 8.88 1.86
CA SER A 108 -2.36 7.74 2.16
C SER A 108 -2.58 7.56 3.66
N ILE A 109 -3.76 7.03 4.01
CA ILE A 109 -4.08 6.62 5.37
C ILE A 109 -4.86 5.29 5.36
N PRO A 110 -4.67 4.42 6.37
CA PRO A 110 -5.43 3.17 6.47
C PRO A 110 -6.87 3.44 6.89
N GLY A 111 -7.82 2.85 6.16
CA GLY A 111 -9.25 2.84 6.50
C GLY A 111 -9.73 1.47 7.00
N PRO A 112 -10.92 1.39 7.64
CA PRO A 112 -11.48 0.13 8.14
C PRO A 112 -11.81 -0.91 7.05
N VAL A 113 -11.95 -0.48 5.79
CA VAL A 113 -12.27 -1.37 4.66
C VAL A 113 -11.11 -1.46 3.68
N GLN A 114 -10.53 -0.31 3.31
CA GLN A 114 -9.44 -0.20 2.36
C GLN A 114 -8.59 1.04 2.63
N TRP A 115 -7.38 1.09 2.06
CA TRP A 115 -6.54 2.28 2.06
C TRP A 115 -7.24 3.45 1.36
N ILE A 116 -7.02 4.65 1.89
CA ILE A 116 -7.52 5.90 1.34
C ILE A 116 -6.31 6.65 0.80
N GLU A 117 -6.32 6.90 -0.50
CA GLU A 117 -5.16 7.40 -1.22
C GLU A 117 -5.58 8.55 -2.12
N ASN A 118 -4.85 9.67 -2.03
CA ASN A 118 -5.03 10.79 -2.94
C ASN A 118 -3.66 11.33 -3.36
N GLN A 119 -3.60 11.80 -4.59
CA GLN A 119 -2.39 12.42 -5.14
C GLN A 119 -2.70 13.73 -5.85
N LYS A 120 -1.68 14.58 -5.91
CA LYS A 120 -1.66 15.78 -6.74
C LYS A 120 -0.40 15.77 -7.59
N ILE A 121 -0.59 15.89 -8.89
CA ILE A 121 0.48 16.06 -9.87
C ILE A 121 0.55 17.54 -10.25
N LEU A 122 1.74 18.12 -10.13
CA LEU A 122 2.09 19.39 -10.74
C LEU A 122 2.99 19.10 -11.94
N PRO A 123 2.49 19.20 -13.18
CA PRO A 123 3.25 18.82 -14.36
C PRO A 123 4.48 19.72 -14.53
N SER A 124 5.48 19.20 -15.24
CA SER A 124 6.62 20.00 -15.67
C SER A 124 6.16 21.25 -16.42
N LYS A 125 6.89 22.35 -16.23
CA LYS A 125 6.49 23.65 -16.74
C LYS A 125 7.68 24.40 -17.32
N LYS A 126 7.50 24.95 -18.52
CA LYS A 126 8.38 25.98 -19.08
C LYS A 126 8.17 27.30 -18.33
N VAL A 127 9.22 27.78 -17.68
CA VAL A 127 9.26 29.01 -16.90
C VAL A 127 10.18 30.00 -17.60
N ASN A 128 9.67 31.19 -17.93
CA ASN A 128 10.49 32.26 -18.49
C ASN A 128 11.42 32.82 -17.41
N ILE A 129 12.68 33.03 -17.76
CA ILE A 129 13.73 33.47 -16.84
C ILE A 129 14.15 34.89 -17.21
N ASP A 130 14.00 35.81 -16.26
CA ASP A 130 14.35 37.21 -16.43
C ASP A 130 15.87 37.42 -16.27
N SER A 131 16.50 36.68 -15.36
CA SER A 131 17.95 36.70 -15.17
C SER A 131 18.46 35.44 -14.45
N VAL A 132 19.72 35.12 -14.67
CA VAL A 132 20.43 34.02 -14.00
C VAL A 132 21.62 34.56 -13.25
N GLN A 133 21.72 34.25 -11.96
CA GLN A 133 22.84 34.64 -11.10
C GLN A 133 23.58 33.38 -10.64
N LEU A 134 24.90 33.40 -10.80
CA LEU A 134 25.79 32.37 -10.25
C LEU A 134 26.26 32.83 -8.87
N GLU A 135 26.12 31.99 -7.87
CA GLU A 135 26.56 32.30 -6.51
C GLU A 135 27.94 31.66 -6.24
N LYS A 136 28.86 32.45 -5.68
CA LYS A 136 30.20 31.94 -5.34
C LYS A 136 30.12 31.08 -4.07
N ARG A 137 30.74 29.90 -4.10
CA ARG A 137 30.81 28.86 -3.04
C ARG A 137 31.27 29.29 -1.64
N SER A 138 31.55 30.56 -1.40
CA SER A 138 31.98 31.11 -0.11
C SER A 138 31.06 30.78 1.08
N HIS A 139 29.82 30.30 0.85
CA HIS A 139 28.89 29.91 1.92
C HIS A 139 28.10 28.63 1.59
N HIS A 140 28.14 27.64 2.49
CA HIS A 140 27.37 26.38 2.42
C HIS A 140 25.83 26.53 2.51
N THR A 141 25.30 27.75 2.42
CA THR A 141 23.88 28.07 2.51
C THR A 141 23.34 28.72 1.24
N ARG A 142 24.21 28.98 0.26
CA ARG A 142 23.84 29.59 -1.02
C ARG A 142 23.67 28.50 -2.08
N PRO A 143 22.68 28.64 -2.97
CA PRO A 143 22.50 27.71 -4.06
C PRO A 143 23.59 27.90 -5.13
N ASP A 144 23.72 26.99 -6.09
CA ASP A 144 24.66 27.17 -7.21
C ASP A 144 24.19 28.29 -8.16
N LEU A 145 22.92 28.26 -8.55
CA LEU A 145 22.30 29.29 -9.38
C LEU A 145 20.98 29.79 -8.78
N VAL A 146 20.72 31.08 -8.99
CA VAL A 146 19.44 31.74 -8.69
C VAL A 146 18.82 32.21 -10.00
N LEU A 147 17.69 31.61 -10.36
CA LEU A 147 16.90 32.00 -11.53
C LEU A 147 15.80 32.96 -11.08
N ARG A 148 15.77 34.19 -11.61
CA ARG A 148 14.70 35.15 -11.33
C ARG A 148 13.61 35.04 -12.39
N THR A 149 12.36 35.00 -11.94
CA THR A 149 11.17 34.86 -12.81
C THR A 149 9.96 35.55 -12.19
N GLY A 150 9.43 36.58 -12.85
CA GLY A 150 8.19 37.26 -12.43
C GLY A 150 8.23 37.77 -10.99
N GLY A 151 9.37 38.32 -10.57
CA GLY A 151 9.59 38.81 -9.19
C GLY A 151 9.83 37.73 -8.14
N ARG A 152 9.99 36.45 -8.55
CA ARG A 152 10.30 35.32 -7.68
C ARG A 152 11.66 34.72 -8.00
N GLU A 153 12.19 33.93 -7.07
CA GLU A 153 13.43 33.20 -7.24
C GLU A 153 13.15 31.69 -7.28
N LEU A 154 13.81 30.99 -8.21
CA LEU A 154 13.92 29.54 -8.29
C LEU A 154 15.40 29.19 -8.13
N LEU A 155 15.70 28.34 -7.15
CA LEU A 155 17.07 27.91 -6.86
C LEU A 155 17.39 26.66 -7.68
N LEU A 156 18.63 26.56 -8.17
CA LEU A 156 19.09 25.43 -8.96
C LEU A 156 20.44 24.96 -8.43
N GLU A 157 20.53 23.67 -8.08
CA GLU A 157 21.75 22.96 -7.71
C GLU A 157 22.21 22.06 -8.85
N ILE A 158 23.51 21.95 -9.07
CA ILE A 158 24.10 21.04 -10.07
C ILE A 158 25.11 20.12 -9.39
N SER A 159 24.74 18.86 -9.24
CA SER A 159 25.52 17.85 -8.50
C SER A 159 26.25 16.92 -9.47
N VAL A 160 27.59 16.98 -9.50
CA VAL A 160 28.43 16.02 -10.28
C VAL A 160 28.90 14.86 -9.40
N THR A 161 28.98 15.08 -8.10
CA THR A 161 29.26 14.06 -7.09
C THR A 161 28.24 14.24 -5.99
N LYS A 162 27.58 13.17 -5.54
CA LYS A 162 26.58 13.28 -4.46
C LYS A 162 27.27 13.79 -3.19
N LYS A 163 26.93 15.01 -2.79
CA LYS A 163 27.29 15.55 -1.48
C LYS A 163 26.05 15.53 -0.61
N THR A 164 26.14 14.86 0.53
CA THR A 164 25.09 14.90 1.54
C THR A 164 25.10 16.27 2.21
N GLU A 165 24.14 17.15 1.91
CA GLU A 165 24.12 18.51 2.48
C GLU A 165 22.75 18.89 3.07
N ALA A 166 22.33 18.17 4.12
CA ALA A 166 21.11 18.46 4.90
C ALA A 166 21.00 19.92 5.38
N LYS A 167 22.15 20.61 5.58
CA LYS A 167 22.19 22.03 5.97
C LYS A 167 21.68 22.98 4.87
N ARG A 168 21.84 22.63 3.59
CA ARG A 168 21.32 23.44 2.46
C ARG A 168 19.80 23.37 2.39
N LEU A 169 19.24 22.16 2.48
CA LEU A 169 17.78 21.95 2.44
C LEU A 169 17.05 22.76 3.52
N ALA A 170 17.55 22.72 4.76
CA ALA A 170 16.99 23.50 5.87
C ALA A 170 17.00 25.03 5.60
N SER A 171 18.01 25.54 4.89
CA SER A 171 18.09 26.95 4.50
C SER A 171 17.02 27.30 3.45
N PHE A 172 16.83 26.43 2.45
CA PHE A 172 15.84 26.63 1.38
C PHE A 172 14.41 26.59 1.93
N GLU A 173 14.12 25.62 2.79
CA GLU A 173 12.85 25.49 3.51
C GLU A 173 12.55 26.74 4.34
N LYS A 174 13.50 27.22 5.14
CA LYS A 174 13.33 28.42 5.97
C LYS A 174 13.00 29.66 5.14
N ARG A 175 13.55 29.77 3.93
CA ARG A 175 13.31 30.89 3.00
C ARG A 175 12.05 30.72 2.15
N GLN A 176 11.41 29.55 2.16
CA GLN A 176 10.27 29.21 1.31
C GLN A 176 10.56 29.41 -0.19
N LEU A 177 11.81 29.16 -0.61
CA LEU A 177 12.24 29.28 -2.01
C LEU A 177 12.31 27.91 -2.64
N SER A 178 11.61 27.73 -3.76
CA SER A 178 11.62 26.46 -4.47
C SER A 178 13.01 26.18 -5.03
N ALA A 179 13.47 24.93 -4.92
CA ALA A 179 14.80 24.49 -5.28
C ALA A 179 14.73 23.19 -6.08
N ILE A 180 15.48 23.14 -7.19
CA ILE A 180 15.62 21.99 -8.06
C ILE A 180 17.07 21.54 -8.04
N GLU A 181 17.30 20.23 -7.99
CA GLU A 181 18.60 19.64 -8.24
C GLU A 181 18.65 19.06 -9.65
N ILE A 182 19.80 19.25 -10.30
CA ILE A 182 20.23 18.49 -11.47
C ILE A 182 21.31 17.50 -11.02
N ASP A 183 20.94 16.23 -10.86
CA ASP A 183 21.85 15.15 -10.46
C ASP A 183 22.55 14.57 -11.71
N LEU A 184 23.79 14.99 -11.92
CA LEU A 184 24.67 14.49 -12.98
C LEU A 184 25.64 13.40 -12.48
N SER A 185 25.49 12.92 -11.24
CA SER A 185 26.45 11.97 -10.63
C SER A 185 26.50 10.60 -11.30
N LYS A 186 25.43 10.21 -11.99
CA LYS A 186 25.30 8.94 -12.73
C LYS A 186 25.22 9.14 -14.24
N ASN A 187 25.36 10.37 -14.72
CA ASN A 187 25.09 10.71 -16.12
C ASN A 187 26.35 10.64 -16.98
N ARG A 188 26.20 10.15 -18.21
CA ARG A 188 27.16 10.38 -19.29
C ARG A 188 26.73 11.59 -20.10
N LEU A 189 27.12 12.78 -19.64
CA LEU A 189 27.02 14.01 -20.40
C LEU A 189 28.10 14.07 -21.51
N ASP A 190 27.73 13.71 -22.75
CA ASP A 190 28.69 13.60 -23.85
C ASP A 190 28.80 14.86 -24.69
N THR A 191 27.73 15.67 -24.77
CA THR A 191 27.68 16.91 -25.56
C THR A 191 26.94 18.04 -24.84
N VAL A 192 27.10 19.27 -25.34
CA VAL A 192 26.29 20.42 -24.89
C VAL A 192 24.80 20.19 -25.17
N ALA A 193 24.44 19.55 -26.30
CA ALA A 193 23.06 19.19 -26.61
C ALA A 193 22.42 18.31 -25.54
N ASP A 194 23.17 17.34 -25.00
CA ASP A 194 22.68 16.49 -23.92
C ASP A 194 22.37 17.32 -22.67
N PHE A 195 23.21 18.32 -22.38
CA PHE A 195 22.98 19.20 -21.24
C PHE A 195 21.78 20.13 -21.45
N GLU A 196 21.64 20.71 -22.64
CA GLU A 196 20.48 21.51 -23.02
C GLU A 196 19.19 20.72 -22.90
N LYS A 197 19.19 19.44 -23.34
CA LYS A 197 18.05 18.55 -23.18
C LYS A 197 17.65 18.44 -21.71
N ILE A 198 18.61 18.24 -20.80
CA ILE A 198 18.34 18.18 -19.36
C ILE A 198 17.75 19.50 -18.83
N LEU A 199 18.30 20.65 -19.23
CA LEU A 199 17.85 21.96 -18.77
C LEU A 199 16.44 22.31 -19.30
N PHE A 200 16.13 21.91 -20.52
CA PHE A 200 14.97 22.41 -21.27
C PHE A 200 13.89 21.37 -21.59
N THR A 201 14.00 20.14 -21.09
CA THR A 201 12.91 19.15 -21.09
C THR A 201 12.63 18.64 -19.68
N ASP A 202 11.51 17.96 -19.46
CA ASP A 202 11.40 17.13 -18.25
C ASP A 202 12.42 15.98 -18.35
N SER A 203 13.19 15.75 -17.29
CA SER A 203 14.35 14.87 -17.34
C SER A 203 14.50 14.14 -16.02
N GLU A 204 14.85 12.85 -16.08
CA GLU A 204 15.10 12.01 -14.90
C GLU A 204 16.27 12.50 -14.04
N TYR A 205 17.14 13.35 -14.59
CA TYR A 205 18.23 13.99 -13.85
C TYR A 205 17.77 15.18 -13.01
N LYS A 206 16.48 15.55 -13.05
CA LYS A 206 15.94 16.68 -12.30
C LYS A 206 14.97 16.21 -11.23
N CYS A 207 15.12 16.77 -10.03
CA CYS A 207 14.16 16.57 -8.95
C CYS A 207 13.95 17.86 -8.15
N TRP A 208 12.80 17.97 -7.49
CA TRP A 208 12.57 19.03 -6.52
C TRP A 208 13.30 18.68 -5.23
N LEU A 209 14.24 19.54 -4.81
CA LEU A 209 14.79 19.50 -3.46
C LEU A 209 13.78 20.07 -2.45
N PHE A 210 13.06 21.10 -2.87
CA PHE A 210 12.00 21.73 -2.10
C PHE A 210 11.04 22.45 -3.05
N ASN A 211 9.73 22.31 -2.84
CA ASN A 211 8.73 23.10 -3.55
C ASN A 211 7.85 23.85 -2.55
N ALA A 212 7.80 25.18 -2.67
CA ALA A 212 7.08 26.03 -1.74
C ALA A 212 5.56 25.74 -1.69
N LYS A 213 5.00 25.04 -2.68
CA LYS A 213 3.58 24.65 -2.72
C LYS A 213 3.33 23.30 -2.06
N GLU A 214 4.36 22.49 -1.83
CA GLU A 214 4.21 21.10 -1.42
C GLU A 214 3.47 20.94 -0.10
N ALA A 215 3.85 21.70 0.92
CA ALA A 215 3.24 21.63 2.25
C ALA A 215 1.73 21.94 2.21
N ALA A 216 1.33 23.00 1.48
CA ALA A 216 -0.08 23.36 1.33
C ALA A 216 -0.87 22.29 0.57
N ILE A 217 -0.29 21.70 -0.49
CA ILE A 217 -0.93 20.62 -1.25
C ILE A 217 -1.06 19.36 -0.38
N ARG A 218 -0.01 18.98 0.33
CA ARG A 218 0.00 17.85 1.26
C ARG A 218 -1.10 17.98 2.31
N ASN A 219 -1.21 19.14 2.96
CA ASN A 219 -2.26 19.40 3.94
C ASN A 219 -3.67 19.26 3.35
N ASN A 220 -3.88 19.72 2.11
CA ASN A 220 -5.17 19.55 1.43
C ASN A 220 -5.47 18.07 1.13
N LEU A 221 -4.47 17.30 0.69
CA LEU A 221 -4.64 15.86 0.46
C LEU A 221 -4.93 15.10 1.76
N GLN A 222 -4.24 15.45 2.85
CA GLN A 222 -4.48 14.88 4.17
C GLN A 222 -5.89 15.21 4.68
N THR A 223 -6.36 16.44 4.51
CA THR A 223 -7.73 16.85 4.87
C THR A 223 -8.75 16.02 4.09
N LYS A 224 -8.57 15.88 2.77
CA LYS A 224 -9.43 15.05 1.92
C LYS A 224 -9.41 13.57 2.34
N ASN A 225 -8.24 13.04 2.70
CA ASN A 225 -8.11 11.68 3.20
C ASN A 225 -8.91 11.50 4.51
N LEU A 226 -8.82 12.46 5.45
CA LEU A 226 -9.55 12.41 6.72
C LEU A 226 -11.07 12.47 6.51
N GLU A 227 -11.55 13.29 5.57
CA GLU A 227 -12.98 13.34 5.18
C GLU A 227 -13.44 11.97 4.64
N GLN A 228 -12.69 11.38 3.72
CA GLN A 228 -12.96 10.05 3.17
C GLN A 228 -12.92 8.96 4.26
N LEU A 229 -12.03 9.08 5.25
CA LEU A 229 -11.95 8.15 6.38
C LEU A 229 -13.19 8.25 7.26
N SER A 230 -13.67 9.46 7.53
CA SER A 230 -14.90 9.68 8.30
C SER A 230 -16.10 9.03 7.61
N LEU A 231 -16.22 9.19 6.29
CA LEU A 231 -17.28 8.56 5.49
C LEU A 231 -17.18 7.03 5.53
N GLN A 232 -15.99 6.47 5.27
CA GLN A 232 -15.80 5.01 5.27
C GLN A 232 -16.05 4.39 6.65
N LYS A 233 -15.67 5.07 7.74
CA LYS A 233 -16.00 4.63 9.11
C LYS A 233 -17.50 4.61 9.36
N GLY A 234 -18.22 5.63 8.90
CA GLY A 234 -19.68 5.67 8.98
C GLY A 234 -20.34 4.51 8.25
N GLU A 235 -19.95 4.26 7.00
CA GLU A 235 -20.46 3.14 6.18
C GLU A 235 -20.11 1.77 6.79
N TYR A 236 -18.90 1.62 7.31
CA TYR A 236 -18.45 0.39 7.95
C TYR A 236 -19.27 0.09 9.22
N GLU A 237 -19.49 1.10 10.06
CA GLU A 237 -20.30 0.96 11.27
C GLU A 237 -21.75 0.61 10.96
N GLN A 238 -22.36 1.28 9.97
CA GLN A 238 -23.72 0.96 9.52
C GLN A 238 -23.84 -0.49 9.06
N LYS A 239 -22.93 -0.95 8.20
CA LYS A 239 -22.89 -2.35 7.74
C LYS A 239 -22.69 -3.34 8.88
N ARG A 240 -21.85 -2.99 9.87
CA ARG A 240 -21.64 -3.82 11.06
C ARG A 240 -22.93 -3.96 11.88
N VAL A 241 -23.61 -2.85 12.17
CA VAL A 241 -24.88 -2.85 12.91
C VAL A 241 -25.98 -3.59 12.15
N GLU A 242 -26.09 -3.41 10.83
CA GLU A 242 -27.04 -4.14 9.99
C GLU A 242 -26.81 -5.65 10.05
N LYS A 243 -25.55 -6.08 9.95
CA LYS A 243 -25.16 -7.49 10.05
C LYS A 243 -25.50 -8.06 11.43
N GLU A 244 -25.17 -7.35 12.50
CA GLU A 244 -25.49 -7.76 13.87
C GLU A 244 -27.01 -7.91 14.09
N LYS A 245 -27.82 -6.96 13.58
CA LYS A 245 -29.29 -7.05 13.64
C LYS A 245 -29.84 -8.22 12.83
N PHE A 246 -29.29 -8.46 11.64
CA PHE A 246 -29.66 -9.59 10.80
C PHE A 246 -29.35 -10.92 11.49
N ASP A 247 -28.14 -11.07 12.02
CA ASP A 247 -27.71 -12.27 12.74
C ASP A 247 -28.55 -12.50 14.01
N ALA A 248 -28.85 -11.44 14.77
CA ALA A 248 -29.73 -11.52 15.95
C ALA A 248 -31.17 -11.97 15.59
N THR A 249 -31.73 -11.43 14.51
CA THR A 249 -33.07 -11.80 14.02
C THR A 249 -33.11 -13.26 13.57
N ARG A 250 -32.10 -13.70 12.81
CA ARG A 250 -31.97 -15.10 12.38
C ARG A 250 -31.84 -16.05 13.56
N ASN A 251 -31.00 -15.71 14.54
CA ASN A 251 -30.80 -16.55 15.73
C ASN A 251 -32.08 -16.66 16.56
N ARG A 252 -32.85 -15.56 16.68
CA ARG A 252 -34.16 -15.56 17.34
C ARG A 252 -35.16 -16.47 16.62
N GLN A 253 -35.29 -16.35 15.30
CA GLN A 253 -36.20 -17.21 14.51
C GLN A 253 -35.84 -18.70 14.63
N GLN A 254 -34.55 -19.03 14.62
CA GLN A 254 -34.09 -20.41 14.81
C GLN A 254 -34.41 -20.93 16.22
N SER A 255 -34.24 -20.10 17.26
CA SER A 255 -34.62 -20.42 18.64
C SER A 255 -36.13 -20.62 18.81
N GLU A 256 -36.95 -19.74 18.22
CA GLU A 256 -38.41 -19.84 18.25
C GLU A 256 -38.89 -21.10 17.51
N ALA A 257 -38.34 -21.39 16.32
CA ALA A 257 -38.65 -22.60 15.55
C ALA A 257 -38.23 -23.89 16.29
N ALA A 258 -37.06 -23.89 16.95
CA ALA A 258 -36.61 -25.03 17.75
C ALA A 258 -37.52 -25.27 18.97
N THR A 259 -37.93 -24.19 19.65
CA THR A 259 -38.87 -24.25 20.78
C THR A 259 -40.23 -24.78 20.32
N GLN A 260 -40.77 -24.27 19.21
CA GLN A 260 -42.04 -24.73 18.65
C GLN A 260 -41.98 -26.20 18.22
N SER A 261 -40.95 -26.62 17.49
CA SER A 261 -40.75 -28.03 17.10
C SER A 261 -40.66 -28.95 18.32
N ASN A 262 -40.01 -28.52 19.40
CA ASN A 262 -39.97 -29.30 20.63
C ASN A 262 -41.35 -29.37 21.30
N ALA A 263 -42.09 -28.26 21.37
CA ALA A 263 -43.45 -28.23 21.89
C ALA A 263 -44.40 -29.14 21.07
N ASP A 264 -44.34 -29.09 19.74
CA ASP A 264 -45.13 -29.93 18.84
C ASP A 264 -44.80 -31.43 19.04
N LYS A 265 -43.51 -31.78 19.16
CA LYS A 265 -43.09 -33.14 19.51
C LYS A 265 -43.65 -33.58 20.85
N HIS A 266 -43.57 -32.74 21.88
CA HIS A 266 -44.12 -33.05 23.21
C HIS A 266 -45.65 -33.20 23.19
N ALA A 267 -46.37 -32.34 22.45
CA ALA A 267 -47.82 -32.43 22.30
C ALA A 267 -48.24 -33.71 21.55
N TYR A 268 -47.55 -34.05 20.45
CA TYR A 268 -47.79 -35.29 19.70
C TYR A 268 -47.59 -36.54 20.57
N VAL A 269 -46.45 -36.60 21.27
CA VAL A 269 -46.11 -37.66 22.22
C VAL A 269 -47.20 -37.78 23.30
N SER A 270 -47.65 -36.66 23.87
CA SER A 270 -48.69 -36.65 24.92
C SER A 270 -50.04 -37.15 24.41
N LYS A 271 -50.49 -36.71 23.23
CA LYS A 271 -51.75 -37.16 22.62
C LYS A 271 -51.73 -38.65 22.32
N MET A 272 -50.63 -39.15 21.78
CA MET A 272 -50.44 -40.56 21.44
C MET A 272 -50.40 -41.46 22.68
N LEU A 273 -49.78 -40.98 23.76
CA LEU A 273 -49.78 -41.68 25.05
C LEU A 273 -51.19 -41.82 25.63
N ALA A 274 -52.02 -40.78 25.55
CA ALA A 274 -53.39 -40.82 26.04
C ALA A 274 -54.22 -41.91 25.34
N VAL A 275 -54.05 -42.07 24.01
CA VAL A 275 -54.69 -43.15 23.24
C VAL A 275 -54.21 -44.52 23.73
N ILE A 276 -52.90 -44.72 23.85
CA ILE A 276 -52.31 -46.00 24.28
C ILE A 276 -52.84 -46.44 25.65
N LEU A 277 -52.93 -45.51 26.61
CA LEU A 277 -53.42 -45.79 27.96
C LEU A 277 -54.94 -46.03 27.99
N SER A 278 -55.72 -45.36 27.13
CA SER A 278 -57.18 -45.55 27.08
C SER A 278 -57.60 -46.96 26.62
N GLU A 279 -56.79 -47.60 25.78
CA GLU A 279 -57.01 -48.97 25.31
C GLU A 279 -56.53 -50.04 26.31
N ARG A 280 -55.84 -49.64 27.38
CA ARG A 280 -55.11 -50.56 28.27
C ARG A 280 -55.28 -50.17 29.75
N PRO A 281 -56.46 -50.39 30.34
CA PRO A 281 -56.80 -49.91 31.68
C PRO A 281 -55.94 -50.51 32.82
N GLY A 282 -55.26 -51.64 32.61
CA GLY A 282 -54.38 -52.25 33.62
C GLY A 282 -52.98 -51.64 33.74
N LEU A 283 -52.58 -50.75 32.82
CA LEU A 283 -51.28 -50.07 32.83
C LEU A 283 -51.27 -48.87 33.79
N ILE A 284 -50.69 -49.06 34.98
CA ILE A 284 -50.51 -47.98 35.96
C ILE A 284 -49.12 -47.37 35.80
N VAL A 285 -49.07 -46.24 35.09
CA VAL A 285 -47.85 -45.46 34.86
C VAL A 285 -47.76 -44.35 35.90
N GLU A 286 -46.58 -44.16 36.49
CA GLU A 286 -46.35 -43.04 37.40
C GLU A 286 -46.53 -41.68 36.66
N GLN A 287 -47.22 -40.73 37.28
CA GLN A 287 -47.57 -39.47 36.61
C GLN A 287 -46.34 -38.64 36.20
N ASN A 288 -45.22 -38.76 36.95
CA ASN A 288 -43.98 -38.02 36.73
C ASN A 288 -42.79 -38.90 36.29
N SER A 289 -43.01 -40.16 35.94
CA SER A 289 -41.90 -41.04 35.55
C SER A 289 -41.38 -40.71 34.14
N LYS A 290 -40.10 -41.06 33.89
CA LYS A 290 -39.49 -40.92 32.57
C LYS A 290 -40.29 -41.73 31.56
N ARG A 291 -40.55 -41.16 30.39
CA ARG A 291 -41.23 -41.86 29.27
C ARG A 291 -40.36 -41.71 28.05
N VAL A 292 -40.09 -42.81 27.36
CA VAL A 292 -39.19 -42.80 26.20
C VAL A 292 -39.94 -43.32 24.99
N TYR A 293 -40.14 -42.45 24.03
CA TYR A 293 -40.64 -42.83 22.71
C TYR A 293 -39.45 -43.10 21.79
N PHE A 294 -39.27 -44.35 21.40
CA PHE A 294 -38.17 -44.80 20.56
C PHE A 294 -38.67 -45.11 19.15
N ARG A 295 -38.38 -44.21 18.20
CA ARG A 295 -38.79 -44.34 16.81
C ARG A 295 -37.82 -45.23 16.02
N MET A 296 -38.36 -46.16 15.25
CA MET A 296 -37.65 -47.11 14.38
C MET A 296 -38.06 -46.90 12.90
N LYS A 297 -37.40 -47.57 11.96
CA LYS A 297 -37.69 -47.45 10.52
C LYS A 297 -39.07 -48.04 10.15
N ASP A 298 -39.50 -49.09 10.85
CA ASP A 298 -40.72 -49.87 10.62
C ASP A 298 -41.84 -49.55 11.61
N GLY A 299 -41.54 -48.97 12.77
CA GLY A 299 -42.55 -48.52 13.74
C GLY A 299 -41.96 -47.69 14.88
N ALA A 300 -42.60 -47.70 16.04
CA ALA A 300 -42.03 -47.14 17.27
C ALA A 300 -42.42 -47.90 18.55
N LEU A 301 -41.54 -47.88 19.53
CA LEU A 301 -41.74 -48.45 20.86
C LEU A 301 -41.91 -47.35 21.91
N TRP A 302 -42.88 -47.52 22.80
CA TRP A 302 -43.03 -46.71 24.00
C TRP A 302 -42.47 -47.46 25.19
N LEU A 303 -41.53 -46.87 25.91
CA LEU A 303 -41.04 -47.38 27.18
C LEU A 303 -41.63 -46.51 28.31
N LEU A 304 -42.52 -47.11 29.09
CA LEU A 304 -43.33 -46.46 30.12
C LEU A 304 -42.94 -47.02 31.49
N TYR A 305 -42.46 -46.15 32.36
CA TYR A 305 -42.04 -46.52 33.71
C TYR A 305 -43.25 -46.63 34.63
N GLY A 306 -43.55 -47.84 35.05
CA GLY A 306 -44.65 -48.19 35.93
C GLY A 306 -44.26 -48.25 37.41
N LEU A 307 -45.24 -48.57 38.24
CA LEU A 307 -45.01 -48.84 39.66
C LEU A 307 -44.20 -50.14 39.87
N ARG A 308 -43.62 -50.31 41.07
CA ARG A 308 -42.96 -51.55 41.52
C ARG A 308 -41.87 -52.04 40.56
N ASP A 309 -40.98 -51.14 40.15
CA ASP A 309 -39.84 -51.41 39.26
C ASP A 309 -40.23 -51.97 37.87
N SER A 310 -41.48 -51.78 37.44
CA SER A 310 -41.95 -52.22 36.13
C SER A 310 -41.58 -51.23 35.02
N LEU A 311 -41.20 -51.76 33.87
CA LEU A 311 -41.00 -51.06 32.61
C LEU A 311 -41.88 -51.70 31.55
N TYR A 312 -42.94 -51.00 31.15
CA TYR A 312 -43.83 -51.46 30.10
C TYR A 312 -43.33 -50.98 28.74
N ILE A 313 -43.28 -51.88 27.77
CA ILE A 313 -42.84 -51.60 26.41
C ILE A 313 -44.01 -51.86 25.46
N VAL A 314 -44.59 -50.79 24.93
CA VAL A 314 -45.74 -50.87 24.03
C VAL A 314 -45.28 -50.66 22.59
N ALA A 315 -45.49 -51.67 21.75
CA ALA A 315 -45.24 -51.59 20.33
C ALA A 315 -46.44 -51.02 19.58
N GLN A 316 -46.22 -50.04 18.70
CA GLN A 316 -47.23 -49.63 17.72
C GLN A 316 -47.28 -50.58 16.51
N ASN A 317 -48.28 -50.44 15.63
CA ASN A 317 -48.38 -51.25 14.41
C ASN A 317 -47.09 -51.13 13.57
N GLY A 318 -46.56 -52.26 13.09
CA GLY A 318 -45.38 -52.32 12.20
C GLY A 318 -44.01 -52.54 12.87
N ASN A 319 -43.93 -52.93 14.14
CA ASN A 319 -42.66 -53.04 14.89
C ASN A 319 -41.98 -54.43 14.89
N GLU A 320 -42.07 -55.21 13.82
CA GLU A 320 -41.56 -56.59 13.81
C GLU A 320 -40.09 -56.69 14.24
N LYS A 321 -39.24 -55.74 13.83
CA LYS A 321 -37.83 -55.73 14.23
C LYS A 321 -37.65 -55.40 15.71
N GLY A 322 -38.37 -54.41 16.23
CA GLY A 322 -38.32 -54.03 17.64
C GLY A 322 -38.80 -55.18 18.55
N ILE A 323 -39.90 -55.82 18.17
CA ILE A 323 -40.45 -56.98 18.85
C ILE A 323 -39.45 -58.14 18.85
N ARG A 324 -38.80 -58.42 17.71
CA ARG A 324 -37.78 -59.47 17.62
C ARG A 324 -36.63 -59.22 18.58
N VAL A 325 -36.16 -57.98 18.69
CA VAL A 325 -35.11 -57.62 19.66
C VAL A 325 -35.56 -57.83 21.10
N LEU A 326 -36.80 -57.45 21.45
CA LEU A 326 -37.35 -57.67 22.80
C LEU A 326 -37.43 -59.17 23.13
N HIS A 327 -37.84 -59.99 22.16
CA HIS A 327 -37.88 -61.45 22.30
C HIS A 327 -36.48 -62.07 22.44
N GLU A 328 -35.51 -61.62 21.63
CA GLU A 328 -34.11 -62.10 21.67
C GLU A 328 -33.45 -61.84 23.04
N ILE A 329 -33.83 -60.77 23.74
CA ILE A 329 -33.34 -60.45 25.09
C ILE A 329 -34.24 -61.02 26.21
N GLY A 330 -35.20 -61.88 25.86
CA GLY A 330 -36.02 -62.63 26.81
C GLY A 330 -37.15 -61.82 27.47
N ILE A 331 -37.61 -60.74 26.84
CA ILE A 331 -38.74 -59.96 27.36
C ILE A 331 -40.05 -60.56 26.83
N ASN A 332 -40.90 -60.97 27.77
CA ASN A 332 -42.16 -61.63 27.47
C ASN A 332 -43.28 -60.62 27.14
N TYR A 333 -44.21 -61.06 26.30
CA TYR A 333 -45.43 -60.33 25.99
C TYR A 333 -46.52 -60.62 27.01
N ASP A 334 -47.06 -59.57 27.61
CA ASP A 334 -48.24 -59.56 28.45
C ASP A 334 -49.47 -59.33 27.56
N ALA A 335 -50.24 -60.41 27.35
CA ALA A 335 -51.44 -60.40 26.53
C ALA A 335 -52.63 -59.69 27.17
N GLU A 336 -52.66 -59.57 28.51
CA GLU A 336 -53.74 -58.91 29.24
C GLU A 336 -53.61 -57.39 29.10
N ASN A 337 -52.39 -56.88 29.22
CA ASN A 337 -52.11 -55.44 29.09
C ASN A 337 -51.65 -55.03 27.68
N LEU A 338 -51.59 -55.98 26.74
CA LEU A 338 -51.17 -55.79 25.36
C LEU A 338 -49.83 -55.03 25.24
N CYS A 339 -48.83 -55.48 26.01
CA CYS A 339 -47.50 -54.85 26.07
C CYS A 339 -46.41 -55.88 26.41
N TYR A 340 -45.15 -55.47 26.36
CA TYR A 340 -44.02 -56.27 26.85
C TYR A 340 -43.59 -55.77 28.23
N LEU A 341 -43.36 -56.66 29.18
CA LEU A 341 -43.04 -56.30 30.56
C LEU A 341 -41.58 -56.62 30.89
N ALA A 342 -40.84 -55.61 31.34
CA ALA A 342 -39.46 -55.72 31.81
C ALA A 342 -39.30 -55.04 33.17
N LEU A 343 -38.14 -55.21 33.80
CA LEU A 343 -37.73 -54.42 34.97
C LEU A 343 -37.07 -53.12 34.53
N GLN A 344 -37.23 -52.03 35.30
CA GLN A 344 -36.59 -50.74 34.94
C GLN A 344 -35.06 -50.84 34.90
N SER A 345 -34.48 -51.73 35.72
CA SER A 345 -33.04 -52.05 35.70
C SER A 345 -32.55 -52.58 34.35
N GLN A 346 -33.42 -53.19 33.54
CA GLN A 346 -33.09 -53.71 32.21
C GLN A 346 -33.09 -52.62 31.12
N TYR A 347 -33.56 -51.40 31.42
CA TYR A 347 -33.70 -50.30 30.45
C TYR A 347 -32.42 -50.06 29.65
N SER A 348 -31.27 -49.95 30.30
CA SER A 348 -30.00 -49.65 29.63
C SER A 348 -29.61 -50.73 28.62
N VAL A 349 -29.85 -52.01 28.97
CA VAL A 349 -29.58 -53.16 28.09
C VAL A 349 -30.53 -53.14 26.89
N ILE A 350 -31.83 -52.95 27.13
CA ILE A 350 -32.86 -52.84 26.09
C ILE A 350 -32.51 -51.72 25.11
N MET A 351 -32.20 -50.53 25.61
CA MET A 351 -31.87 -49.37 24.78
C MET A 351 -30.58 -49.54 24.01
N GLN A 352 -29.57 -50.20 24.60
CA GLN A 352 -28.32 -50.51 23.90
C GLN A 352 -28.57 -51.46 22.71
N GLN A 353 -29.39 -52.50 22.90
CA GLN A 353 -29.71 -53.46 21.85
C GLN A 353 -30.56 -52.82 20.76
N LEU A 354 -31.63 -52.11 21.11
CA LEU A 354 -32.45 -51.38 20.14
C LEU A 354 -31.62 -50.39 19.30
N ARG A 355 -30.70 -49.64 19.93
CA ARG A 355 -29.81 -48.71 19.22
C ARG A 355 -28.83 -49.42 18.27
N ARG A 356 -28.26 -50.55 18.66
CA ARG A 356 -27.38 -51.37 17.80
C ARG A 356 -28.09 -51.78 16.52
N PHE A 357 -29.34 -52.24 16.62
CA PHE A 357 -30.14 -52.65 15.46
C PHE A 357 -30.63 -51.48 14.60
N THR A 358 -30.81 -50.28 15.16
CA THR A 358 -31.15 -49.09 14.34
C THR A 358 -29.97 -48.46 13.59
N LYS A 359 -28.72 -48.66 14.05
CA LYS A 359 -27.51 -48.15 13.37
C LYS A 359 -26.91 -49.14 12.36
N GLY A 360 -27.35 -50.40 12.36
CA GLY A 360 -26.84 -51.48 11.50
C GLY A 360 -27.69 -51.80 10.27
N ALA A 361 -28.52 -50.87 9.78
CA ALA A 361 -29.36 -51.06 8.59
C ALA A 361 -29.55 -49.79 7.78
#